data_AF-A0A2M9CP82-F1
#
_entry.id   AF-A0A2M9CP82-F1
#
_cell.length_a   1.000
_cell.length_b   1.000
_cell.length_c   1.000
_cell.angle_alpha   90.00
_cell.angle_beta   90.00
_cell.angle_gamma   90.00
#
_symmetry.space_group_name_H-M   'P 1'
#
loop_
_entity.id
_entity.type
_entity.pdbx_description
1 polymer ?
#
loop_
_entity_poly.entity_id
_entity_poly.type
_entity_poly.pdbx_seq_one_letter_code
_entity_poly.pdbx_strand_id
1 'polypeptide(L)'
;MTTRHSIHTSASALHYGARVVRDVVALIRSHRRAFVALNLGYLGMFGLGILATALVPELRPGGLGAVGDPGAGGLGGLIADSYRSGNVALAAVVTLGVNLLSASLLQTTLPTLIVPFLGVVSTLVRGLSWGVLFTPVGAHDALFLVHWVTLAIEGAAYVVVGFAAWVHGRFLLQPQRHGFATRRAGYVGGLLATAKLYALVVALLIIGALYEAITVIFLIA
;
A
#
# COMPACT_ATOMS: atom_id res chain seq x y z
N MET A 1 -49.07 3.83 4.57
CA MET A 1 -48.47 3.83 3.22
C MET A 1 -47.18 4.66 3.29
N THR A 2 -46.06 3.98 3.40
CA THR A 2 -44.74 4.46 3.81
C THR A 2 -43.77 4.23 2.65
N THR A 3 -43.26 5.29 2.01
CA THR A 3 -42.11 5.24 1.08
C THR A 3 -41.71 6.65 0.64
N ARG A 4 -40.92 7.36 1.47
CA ARG A 4 -40.28 8.63 1.07
C ARG A 4 -38.88 8.83 1.64
N HIS A 5 -38.20 7.76 2.06
CA HIS A 5 -36.94 7.88 2.81
C HIS A 5 -35.65 7.44 2.10
N SER A 6 -35.67 6.91 0.87
CA SER A 6 -34.46 6.32 0.25
C SER A 6 -33.78 7.14 -0.86
N ILE A 7 -34.36 8.27 -1.32
CA ILE A 7 -33.79 9.03 -2.47
C ILE A 7 -32.73 10.07 -2.01
N HIS A 8 -32.84 10.61 -0.80
CA HIS A 8 -31.90 11.64 -0.30
C HIS A 8 -30.51 11.10 0.07
N THR A 9 -30.39 9.81 0.39
CA THR A 9 -29.15 9.18 0.86
C THR A 9 -28.16 8.89 -0.27
N SER A 10 -28.67 8.59 -1.47
CA SER A 10 -27.86 8.21 -2.64
C SER A 10 -27.18 9.43 -3.27
N ALA A 11 -27.89 10.56 -3.33
CA ALA A 11 -27.35 11.81 -3.88
C ALA A 11 -26.24 12.41 -3.00
N SER A 12 -26.35 12.30 -1.68
CA SER A 12 -25.34 12.82 -0.75
C SER A 12 -24.05 11.99 -0.74
N ALA A 13 -24.15 10.67 -0.84
CA ALA A 13 -23.00 9.77 -0.93
C ALA A 13 -22.17 10.02 -2.21
N LEU A 14 -22.83 10.21 -3.35
CA LEU A 14 -22.17 10.54 -4.62
C LEU A 14 -21.43 11.90 -4.55
N HIS A 15 -22.04 12.91 -3.92
CA HIS A 15 -21.39 14.21 -3.72
C HIS A 15 -20.19 14.12 -2.78
N TYR A 16 -20.25 13.30 -1.73
CA TYR A 16 -19.14 13.08 -0.81
C TYR A 16 -17.98 12.36 -1.50
N GLY A 17 -18.26 11.28 -2.22
CA GLY A 17 -17.25 10.53 -2.99
C GLY A 17 -16.54 11.42 -4.02
N ALA A 18 -17.30 12.21 -4.80
CA ALA A 18 -16.74 13.14 -5.78
C ALA A 18 -15.86 14.22 -5.13
N ARG A 19 -16.15 14.62 -3.89
CA ARG A 19 -15.33 15.56 -3.12
C ARG A 19 -14.02 14.92 -2.68
N VAL A 20 -14.06 13.70 -2.14
CA VAL A 20 -12.84 12.98 -1.71
C VAL A 20 -11.89 12.74 -2.88
N VAL A 21 -12.40 12.28 -4.01
CA VAL A 21 -11.59 12.07 -5.22
C VAL A 21 -10.95 13.38 -5.69
N ARG A 22 -11.72 14.47 -5.72
CA ARG A 22 -11.22 15.80 -6.09
C ARG A 22 -10.10 16.26 -5.15
N ASP A 23 -10.27 16.06 -3.85
CA ASP A 23 -9.28 16.44 -2.85
C ASP A 23 -8.00 15.61 -2.96
N VAL A 24 -8.10 14.29 -3.20
CA VAL A 24 -6.95 13.42 -3.46
C VAL A 24 -6.18 13.89 -4.70
N VAL A 25 -6.89 14.13 -5.80
CA VAL A 25 -6.29 14.62 -7.05
C VAL A 25 -5.63 15.99 -6.82
N ALA A 26 -6.26 16.87 -6.05
CA ALA A 26 -5.71 18.18 -5.71
C ALA A 26 -4.40 18.05 -4.91
N LEU A 27 -4.35 17.16 -3.90
CA LEU A 27 -3.15 16.89 -3.10
C LEU A 27 -2.00 16.35 -3.95
N ILE A 28 -2.28 15.40 -4.86
CA ILE A 28 -1.25 14.86 -5.76
C ILE A 28 -0.75 15.95 -6.70
N ARG A 29 -1.66 16.77 -7.26
CA ARG A 29 -1.28 17.86 -8.17
C ARG A 29 -0.46 18.95 -7.48
N SER A 30 -0.83 19.35 -6.26
CA SER A 30 -0.09 20.37 -5.49
C SER A 30 1.32 19.93 -5.12
N HIS A 31 1.56 18.61 -5.06
CA HIS A 31 2.85 18.03 -4.69
C HIS A 31 3.39 17.04 -5.74
N ARG A 32 3.09 17.29 -7.02
CA ARG A 32 3.38 16.35 -8.13
C ARG A 32 4.83 15.89 -8.19
N ARG A 33 5.78 16.79 -7.89
CA ARG A 33 7.22 16.47 -7.92
C ARG A 33 7.58 15.45 -6.86
N ALA A 34 7.03 15.57 -5.65
CA ALA A 34 7.26 14.62 -4.57
C ALA A 34 6.58 13.28 -4.88
N PHE A 35 5.36 13.30 -5.42
CA PHE A 35 4.66 12.09 -5.84
C PHE A 35 5.45 11.33 -6.91
N VAL A 36 5.92 12.00 -7.96
CA VAL A 36 6.75 11.40 -9.02
C VAL A 36 8.08 10.89 -8.46
N ALA A 37 8.76 11.69 -7.63
CA ALA A 37 10.03 11.28 -7.03
C ALA A 37 9.89 10.03 -6.15
N LEU A 38 8.78 9.88 -5.41
CA LEU A 38 8.50 8.69 -4.62
C LEU A 38 8.21 7.46 -5.49
N ASN A 39 7.48 7.62 -6.59
CA ASN A 39 7.27 6.53 -7.55
C ASN A 39 8.60 6.06 -8.14
N LEU A 40 9.41 7.00 -8.66
CA LEU A 40 10.71 6.68 -9.23
C LEU A 40 11.67 6.09 -8.19
N GLY A 41 11.66 6.64 -6.98
CA GLY A 41 12.46 6.13 -5.86
C GLY A 41 12.04 4.70 -5.50
N TYR A 42 10.75 4.42 -5.36
CA TYR A 42 10.25 3.09 -5.05
C TYR A 42 10.62 2.07 -6.13
N LEU A 43 10.37 2.40 -7.40
CA LEU A 43 10.73 1.54 -8.54
C LEU A 43 12.25 1.35 -8.64
N GLY A 44 13.03 2.41 -8.38
CA GLY A 44 14.48 2.33 -8.33
C GLY A 44 14.96 1.39 -7.23
N MET A 45 14.43 1.50 -6.00
CA MET A 45 14.76 0.59 -4.90
C MET A 45 14.34 -0.85 -5.20
N PHE A 46 13.17 -1.05 -5.82
CA PHE A 46 12.72 -2.37 -6.28
C PHE A 46 13.69 -2.98 -7.30
N GLY A 47 14.09 -2.22 -8.31
CA GLY A 47 15.10 -2.65 -9.28
C GLY A 47 16.46 -2.94 -8.64
N LEU A 48 16.88 -2.13 -7.67
CA LEU A 48 18.11 -2.39 -6.90
C LEU A 48 18.01 -3.68 -6.09
N GLY A 49 16.85 -4.02 -5.54
CA GLY A 49 16.64 -5.29 -4.83
C GLY A 49 16.77 -6.48 -5.76
N ILE A 50 16.18 -6.39 -6.97
CA ILE A 50 16.32 -7.42 -8.01
C ILE A 50 17.79 -7.59 -8.39
N LEU A 51 18.49 -6.48 -8.65
CA LEU A 51 19.90 -6.50 -9.03
C LEU A 51 20.78 -7.07 -7.91
N ALA A 52 20.51 -6.71 -6.65
CA ALA A 52 21.24 -7.24 -5.51
C ALA A 52 21.11 -8.77 -5.45
N THR A 53 19.91 -9.32 -5.60
CA THR A 53 19.71 -10.78 -5.63
C THR A 53 20.28 -11.44 -6.87
N ALA A 54 20.36 -10.74 -8.01
CA ALA A 54 21.02 -11.25 -9.20
C ALA A 54 22.54 -11.40 -9.01
N LEU A 55 23.15 -10.51 -8.21
CA LEU A 55 24.58 -10.52 -7.90
C LEU A 55 24.93 -11.42 -6.71
N VAL A 56 24.00 -11.57 -5.77
CA VAL A 56 24.15 -12.38 -4.54
C VAL A 56 22.87 -13.21 -4.37
N PRO A 57 22.76 -14.37 -5.05
CA PRO A 57 21.56 -15.21 -5.02
C PRO A 57 21.14 -15.67 -3.62
N GLU A 58 22.08 -15.73 -2.68
CA GLU A 58 21.86 -16.08 -1.28
C GLU A 58 20.98 -15.06 -0.53
N LEU A 59 20.79 -13.86 -1.09
CA LEU A 59 19.87 -12.87 -0.54
C LEU A 59 18.40 -13.28 -0.67
N ARG A 60 18.07 -14.22 -1.55
CA ARG A 60 16.69 -14.71 -1.71
C ARG A 60 16.34 -15.61 -0.51
N PRO A 61 15.47 -15.17 0.42
CA PRO A 61 14.89 -16.11 1.38
C PRO A 61 14.08 -17.13 0.57
N GLY A 62 14.07 -18.42 0.96
CA GLY A 62 13.64 -19.61 0.18
C GLY A 62 12.29 -19.60 -0.58
N GLY A 63 12.06 -18.60 -1.44
CA GLY A 63 10.84 -18.34 -2.19
C GLY A 63 9.59 -18.19 -1.32
N LEU A 64 8.45 -18.09 -2.01
CA LEU A 64 7.11 -18.30 -1.41
C LEU A 64 6.98 -19.69 -0.75
N GLY A 65 7.87 -20.65 -1.07
CA GLY A 65 7.97 -21.94 -0.38
C GLY A 65 8.38 -21.83 1.09
N ALA A 66 9.13 -20.79 1.49
CA ALA A 66 9.45 -20.51 2.90
C ALA A 66 8.29 -19.86 3.66
N VAL A 67 7.30 -19.28 2.96
CA VAL A 67 6.02 -18.83 3.55
C VAL A 67 5.09 -20.03 3.82
N GLY A 68 5.43 -21.20 3.26
CA GLY A 68 4.75 -22.48 3.50
C GLY A 68 5.32 -23.31 4.63
N ASP A 69 6.31 -22.83 5.40
CA ASP A 69 6.76 -23.56 6.59
C ASP A 69 5.64 -23.57 7.65
N PRO A 70 5.02 -24.73 7.95
CA PRO A 70 3.95 -24.84 8.93
C PRO A 70 4.38 -24.44 10.35
N GLY A 71 5.69 -24.29 10.60
CA GLY A 71 6.26 -23.81 11.85
C GLY A 71 6.33 -22.29 12.02
N ALA A 72 6.10 -21.50 10.96
CA ALA A 72 6.15 -20.03 11.00
C ALA A 72 4.86 -19.44 11.58
N GLY A 73 4.65 -19.60 12.90
CA GLY A 73 3.52 -18.97 13.59
C GLY A 73 3.43 -17.46 13.33
N GLY A 74 2.20 -16.91 13.30
CA GLY A 74 1.95 -15.48 13.14
C GLY A 74 1.25 -15.09 11.83
N LEU A 75 1.50 -13.87 11.34
CA LEU A 75 0.82 -13.32 10.15
C LEU A 75 1.09 -14.12 8.86
N GLY A 76 2.29 -14.71 8.71
CA GLY A 76 2.64 -15.52 7.54
C GLY A 76 1.79 -16.80 7.44
N GLY A 77 1.64 -17.52 8.55
CA GLY A 77 0.77 -18.70 8.63
C GLY A 77 -0.70 -18.37 8.33
N LEU A 78 -1.23 -17.27 8.86
CA LEU A 78 -2.60 -16.81 8.58
C LEU A 78 -2.84 -16.57 7.08
N ILE A 79 -1.88 -15.92 6.41
CA ILE A 79 -1.95 -15.70 4.95
C ILE A 79 -1.94 -17.05 4.24
N ALA A 80 -0.96 -17.90 4.52
CA ALA A 80 -0.83 -19.21 3.88
C ALA A 80 -2.06 -20.11 4.08
N ASP A 81 -2.65 -20.12 5.28
CA ASP A 81 -3.90 -20.84 5.58
C ASP A 81 -5.08 -20.31 4.75
N SER A 82 -5.18 -18.98 4.62
CA SER A 82 -6.27 -18.35 3.88
C SER A 82 -6.25 -18.72 2.39
N TYR A 83 -5.07 -18.75 1.76
CA TYR A 83 -4.92 -19.18 0.36
C TYR A 83 -5.14 -20.69 0.20
N ARG A 84 -4.62 -21.52 1.11
CA ARG A 84 -4.84 -22.98 1.10
C ARG A 84 -6.30 -23.39 1.26
N SER A 85 -7.13 -22.53 1.87
CA SER A 85 -8.57 -22.79 2.00
C SER A 85 -9.33 -22.80 0.65
N GLY A 86 -8.74 -22.25 -0.42
CA GLY A 86 -9.42 -22.05 -1.70
C GLY A 86 -10.54 -20.99 -1.68
N ASN A 87 -10.77 -20.33 -0.54
CA ASN A 87 -11.80 -19.31 -0.39
C ASN A 87 -11.24 -17.92 -0.79
N VAL A 88 -11.57 -17.49 -2.00
CA VAL A 88 -11.16 -16.19 -2.57
C VAL A 88 -11.54 -15.02 -1.67
N ALA A 89 -12.72 -15.03 -1.08
CA ALA A 89 -13.17 -13.93 -0.22
C ALA A 89 -12.34 -13.86 1.07
N LEU A 90 -12.04 -15.02 1.67
CA LEU A 90 -11.21 -15.08 2.88
C LEU A 90 -9.78 -14.62 2.57
N ALA A 91 -9.16 -15.14 1.51
CA ALA A 91 -7.81 -14.75 1.09
C ALA A 91 -7.73 -13.24 0.82
N ALA A 92 -8.68 -12.68 0.06
CA ALA A 92 -8.71 -11.25 -0.23
C ALA A 92 -8.86 -10.39 1.04
N VAL A 93 -9.71 -10.80 1.99
CA VAL A 93 -9.88 -10.07 3.26
C VAL A 93 -8.61 -10.13 4.11
N VAL A 94 -7.97 -11.29 4.20
CA VAL A 94 -6.71 -11.47 4.95
C VAL A 94 -5.60 -10.62 4.32
N THR A 95 -5.40 -10.70 3.00
CA THR A 95 -4.41 -9.91 2.27
C THR A 95 -4.66 -8.40 2.43
N LEU A 96 -5.90 -7.95 2.24
CA LEU A 96 -6.27 -6.55 2.47
C LEU A 96 -5.98 -6.13 3.92
N GLY A 97 -6.34 -6.96 4.90
CA GLY A 97 -6.12 -6.68 6.32
C GLY A 97 -4.64 -6.56 6.66
N VAL A 98 -3.81 -7.47 6.17
CA VAL A 98 -2.36 -7.44 6.38
C VAL A 98 -1.74 -6.20 5.74
N ASN A 99 -2.07 -5.92 4.48
CA ASN A 99 -1.48 -4.80 3.74
C ASN A 99 -1.95 -3.43 4.27
N LEU A 100 -3.21 -3.32 4.69
CA LEU A 100 -3.75 -2.08 5.25
C LEU A 100 -3.28 -1.86 6.69
N LEU A 101 -3.41 -2.85 7.56
CA LEU A 101 -3.12 -2.68 8.99
C LEU A 101 -1.62 -2.79 9.26
N SER A 102 -0.99 -3.88 8.85
CA SER A 102 0.43 -4.13 9.16
C SER A 102 1.34 -3.24 8.32
N ALA A 103 1.27 -3.35 7.00
CA ALA A 103 2.21 -2.67 6.14
C ALA A 103 1.95 -1.14 6.07
N SER A 104 0.70 -0.74 5.86
CA SER A 104 0.38 0.69 5.65
C SER A 104 0.28 1.45 6.97
N LEU A 105 -0.53 0.99 7.94
CA LEU A 105 -0.73 1.72 9.19
C LEU A 105 0.43 1.53 10.18
N LEU A 106 0.69 0.29 10.62
CA LEU A 106 1.66 0.02 11.70
C LEU A 106 3.11 0.32 11.30
N GLN A 107 3.53 -0.10 10.10
CA GLN A 107 4.93 0.00 9.68
C GLN A 107 5.29 1.32 8.98
N THR A 108 4.29 2.07 8.51
CA THR A 108 4.54 3.26 7.66
C THR A 108 3.89 4.53 8.22
N THR A 109 2.58 4.53 8.43
CA THR A 109 1.87 5.74 8.88
C THR A 109 2.13 6.06 10.34
N LEU A 110 1.97 5.11 11.27
CA LEU A 110 2.17 5.36 12.70
C LEU A 110 3.58 5.87 13.03
N PRO A 111 4.68 5.28 12.52
CA PRO A 111 6.01 5.81 12.78
C PRO A 111 6.18 7.24 12.25
N THR A 112 5.50 7.59 11.14
CA THR A 112 5.51 8.96 10.60
C THR A 112 4.84 9.97 11.52
N LEU A 113 3.78 9.56 12.23
CA LEU A 113 3.09 10.46 13.15
C LEU A 113 4.00 10.91 14.31
N ILE A 114 5.01 10.10 14.63
CA ILE A 114 6.00 10.37 15.68
C ILE A 114 7.24 11.05 15.08
N VAL A 115 7.79 10.47 14.01
CA VAL A 115 9.01 10.96 13.34
C VAL A 115 8.66 11.36 11.91
N PRO A 116 8.66 12.66 11.57
CA PRO A 116 8.31 13.14 10.24
C PRO A 116 9.12 12.43 9.14
N PHE A 117 8.44 12.08 8.04
CA PHE A 117 9.01 11.39 6.87
C PHE A 117 9.47 9.94 7.09
N LEU A 118 9.35 9.36 8.28
CA LEU A 118 9.81 7.98 8.49
C LEU A 118 9.10 6.98 7.57
N GLY A 119 7.83 7.19 7.27
CA GLY A 119 7.09 6.38 6.30
C GLY A 119 7.58 6.48 4.86
N VAL A 120 8.27 7.57 4.48
CA VAL A 120 8.98 7.65 3.18
C VAL A 120 10.11 6.63 3.17
N VAL A 121 10.92 6.59 4.23
CA VAL A 121 12.02 5.63 4.38
C VAL A 121 11.47 4.20 4.39
N SER A 122 10.44 3.92 5.21
CA SER A 122 9.78 2.60 5.24
C SER A 122 9.29 2.16 3.86
N THR A 123 8.75 3.08 3.07
CA THR A 123 8.27 2.79 1.70
C THR A 123 9.42 2.43 0.76
N LEU A 124 10.53 3.15 0.82
CA LEU A 124 11.70 2.88 -0.03
C LEU A 124 12.42 1.58 0.37
N VAL A 125 12.56 1.33 1.67
CA VAL A 125 13.09 0.06 2.19
C VAL A 125 12.19 -1.09 1.77
N ARG A 126 10.86 -0.93 1.82
CA ARG A 126 9.92 -1.94 1.31
C ARG A 126 10.12 -2.21 -0.17
N GLY A 127 10.29 -1.19 -0.99
CA GLY A 127 10.61 -1.36 -2.42
C GLY A 127 11.85 -2.24 -2.61
N LEU A 128 12.92 -1.95 -1.87
CA LEU A 128 14.14 -2.77 -1.88
C LEU A 128 13.89 -4.22 -1.43
N SER A 129 13.26 -4.41 -0.28
CA SER A 129 12.96 -5.75 0.26
C SER A 129 12.09 -6.56 -0.68
N TRP A 130 11.13 -5.92 -1.36
CA TRP A 130 10.27 -6.56 -2.35
C TRP A 130 11.04 -6.93 -3.62
N GLY A 131 11.97 -6.10 -4.08
CA GLY A 131 12.86 -6.46 -5.19
C GLY A 131 13.70 -7.70 -4.88
N VAL A 132 14.15 -7.84 -3.63
CA VAL A 132 14.88 -9.03 -3.18
C VAL A 132 13.97 -10.25 -3.12
N LEU A 133 12.80 -10.12 -2.49
CA LEU A 133 11.87 -11.22 -2.24
C LEU A 133 11.20 -11.74 -3.52
N PHE A 134 10.87 -10.82 -4.43
CA PHE A 134 10.13 -11.09 -5.66
C PHE A 134 10.98 -10.93 -6.92
N THR A 135 12.29 -11.19 -6.82
CA THR A 135 13.15 -11.25 -8.00
C THR A 135 12.71 -12.39 -8.94
N PRO A 136 12.71 -12.17 -10.28
CA PRO A 136 12.45 -13.25 -11.23
C PRO A 136 13.72 -14.09 -11.47
N VAL A 137 14.87 -13.63 -11.00
CA VAL A 137 16.16 -14.32 -11.19
C VAL A 137 16.14 -15.64 -10.40
N GLY A 138 16.32 -16.75 -11.12
CA GLY A 138 16.21 -18.09 -10.55
C GLY A 138 14.77 -18.56 -10.28
N ALA A 139 13.74 -17.83 -10.74
CA ALA A 139 12.38 -18.36 -10.76
C ALA A 139 12.21 -19.33 -11.94
N HIS A 140 11.70 -20.54 -11.68
CA HIS A 140 11.56 -21.60 -12.69
C HIS A 140 10.19 -21.59 -13.40
N ASP A 141 9.24 -20.78 -12.93
CA ASP A 141 7.87 -20.75 -13.44
C ASP A 141 7.48 -19.34 -13.93
N ALA A 142 6.94 -19.28 -15.15
CA ALA A 142 6.44 -18.05 -15.77
C ALA A 142 5.17 -17.51 -15.11
N LEU A 143 4.41 -18.35 -14.38
CA LEU A 143 3.24 -17.93 -13.60
C LEU A 143 3.60 -16.90 -12.51
N PHE A 144 4.89 -16.82 -12.14
CA PHE A 144 5.42 -15.78 -11.28
C PHE A 144 5.16 -14.34 -11.80
N LEU A 145 5.07 -14.15 -13.12
CA LEU A 145 4.77 -12.84 -13.72
C LEU A 145 3.34 -12.38 -13.45
N VAL A 146 2.41 -13.31 -13.18
CA VAL A 146 1.05 -12.95 -12.77
C VAL A 146 1.07 -12.22 -11.43
N HIS A 147 1.94 -12.65 -10.52
CA HIS A 147 2.11 -12.00 -9.22
C HIS A 147 2.68 -10.58 -9.33
N TRP A 148 3.42 -10.26 -10.39
CA TRP A 148 3.94 -8.90 -10.61
C TRP A 148 2.86 -7.85 -10.85
N VAL A 149 1.69 -8.27 -11.34
CA VAL A 149 0.53 -7.36 -11.46
C VAL A 149 0.03 -6.96 -10.07
N THR A 150 -0.07 -7.90 -9.14
CA THR A 150 -0.36 -7.61 -7.72
C THR A 150 0.71 -6.67 -7.16
N LEU A 151 2.00 -6.99 -7.35
CA LEU A 151 3.10 -6.17 -6.83
C LEU A 151 3.05 -4.74 -7.37
N ALA A 152 2.67 -4.55 -8.62
CA ALA A 152 2.53 -3.21 -9.19
C ALA A 152 1.37 -2.43 -8.54
N ILE A 153 0.21 -3.07 -8.35
CA ILE A 153 -0.97 -2.45 -7.75
C ILE A 153 -0.73 -2.12 -6.26
N GLU A 154 -0.21 -3.08 -5.50
CA GLU A 154 0.12 -2.88 -4.08
C GLU A 154 1.29 -1.92 -3.89
N GLY A 155 2.32 -2.02 -4.74
CA GLY A 155 3.42 -1.07 -4.78
C GLY A 155 2.95 0.36 -5.00
N ALA A 156 2.00 0.58 -5.91
CA ALA A 156 1.35 1.88 -6.08
C ALA A 156 0.62 2.34 -4.81
N ALA A 157 -0.08 1.44 -4.12
CA ALA A 157 -0.71 1.76 -2.83
C ALA A 157 0.33 2.21 -1.80
N TYR A 158 1.45 1.50 -1.67
CA TYR A 158 2.53 1.86 -0.76
C TYR A 158 3.19 3.18 -1.10
N VAL A 159 3.37 3.49 -2.39
CA VAL A 159 3.84 4.82 -2.80
C VAL A 159 2.87 5.91 -2.36
N VAL A 160 1.55 5.69 -2.45
CA VAL A 160 0.54 6.63 -1.94
C VAL A 160 0.64 6.77 -0.41
N VAL A 161 0.90 5.69 0.34
CA VAL A 161 1.15 5.75 1.79
C VAL A 161 2.41 6.56 2.11
N GLY A 162 3.53 6.30 1.43
CA GLY A 162 4.76 7.07 1.57
C GLY A 162 4.58 8.54 1.19
N PHE A 163 3.75 8.83 0.19
CA PHE A 163 3.37 10.19 -0.17
C PHE A 163 2.51 10.86 0.90
N ALA A 164 1.56 10.15 1.51
CA ALA A 164 0.81 10.65 2.65
C ALA A 164 1.74 10.97 3.84
N ALA A 165 2.72 10.11 4.11
CA ALA A 165 3.76 10.35 5.11
C ALA A 165 4.58 11.61 4.81
N TRP A 166 4.94 11.82 3.53
CA TRP A 166 5.61 13.04 3.10
C TRP A 166 4.75 14.29 3.31
N VAL A 167 3.49 14.29 2.86
CA VAL A 167 2.56 15.42 3.03
C VAL A 167 2.37 15.75 4.51
N HIS A 168 2.17 14.73 5.36
CA HIS A 168 2.05 14.90 6.81
C HIS A 168 3.29 15.58 7.41
N GLY A 169 4.49 15.10 7.08
CA GLY A 169 5.74 15.69 7.55
C GLY A 169 5.92 17.15 7.10
N ARG A 170 5.50 17.48 5.87
CA ARG A 170 5.52 18.85 5.34
C ARG A 170 4.59 19.78 6.09
N PHE A 171 3.36 19.35 6.37
CA PHE A 171 2.38 20.18 7.07
C PHE A 171 2.77 20.40 8.53
N LEU A 172 3.36 19.40 9.19
CA LEU A 172 3.86 19.51 10.55
C LEU A 172 5.08 20.44 10.66
N LEU A 173 6.07 20.29 9.77
CA LEU A 173 7.34 21.02 9.88
C LEU A 173 7.31 22.40 9.21
N GLN A 174 6.45 22.60 8.22
CA GLN A 174 6.33 23.85 7.46
C GLN A 174 4.87 24.34 7.37
N PRO A 175 4.15 24.47 8.50
CA PRO A 175 2.71 24.73 8.50
C PRO A 175 2.32 26.00 7.74
N GLN A 176 3.06 27.10 7.89
CA GLN A 176 2.72 28.38 7.25
C GLN A 176 2.83 28.33 5.73
N ARG A 177 3.76 27.53 5.17
CA ARG A 177 3.88 27.32 3.72
C ARG A 177 2.69 26.57 3.13
N HIS A 178 1.91 25.91 3.98
CA HIS A 178 0.74 25.12 3.62
C HIS A 178 -0.56 25.72 4.18
N GLY A 179 -0.53 27.00 4.58
CA GLY A 179 -1.73 27.74 5.01
C GLY A 179 -2.17 27.49 6.44
N PHE A 180 -1.35 26.83 7.27
CA PHE A 180 -1.67 26.57 8.67
C PHE A 180 -0.96 27.59 9.59
N ALA A 181 -1.72 28.16 10.53
CA ALA A 181 -1.20 29.15 11.46
C ALA A 181 -0.17 28.58 12.44
N THR A 182 -0.35 27.32 12.88
CA THR A 182 0.47 26.68 13.92
C THR A 182 0.88 25.27 13.53
N ARG A 183 1.91 24.72 14.19
CA ARG A 183 2.31 23.31 14.04
C ARG A 183 1.19 22.34 14.41
N ARG A 184 0.38 22.66 15.42
CA ARG A 184 -0.79 21.86 15.80
C ARG A 184 -1.82 21.83 14.67
N ALA A 185 -2.13 22.98 14.08
CA ALA A 185 -3.03 23.05 12.92
C ALA A 185 -2.45 22.28 11.72
N GLY A 186 -1.14 22.37 11.47
CA GLY A 186 -0.44 21.59 10.45
C GLY A 186 -0.48 20.09 10.70
N TYR A 187 -0.30 19.63 11.94
CA TYR A 187 -0.41 18.22 12.32
C TYR A 187 -1.81 17.67 12.02
N VAL A 188 -2.86 18.36 12.48
CA VAL A 188 -4.26 17.98 12.22
C VAL A 188 -4.57 18.02 10.72
N GLY A 189 -4.13 19.06 10.01
CA GLY A 189 -4.26 19.15 8.57
C GLY A 189 -3.56 17.99 7.85
N GLY A 190 -2.40 17.57 8.35
CA GLY A 190 -1.65 16.42 7.87
C GLY A 190 -2.42 15.13 8.07
N LEU A 191 -3.02 14.91 9.24
CA LEU A 191 -3.88 13.75 9.51
C LEU A 191 -5.08 13.69 8.55
N LEU A 192 -5.74 14.83 8.31
CA LEU A 192 -6.87 14.91 7.37
C LEU A 192 -6.43 14.63 5.93
N ALA A 193 -5.26 15.14 5.51
CA ALA A 193 -4.69 14.84 4.20
C ALA A 193 -4.35 13.35 4.06
N THR A 194 -3.74 12.75 5.09
CA THR A 194 -3.47 11.30 5.16
C THR A 194 -4.77 10.51 5.03
N ALA A 195 -5.81 10.83 5.80
CA ALA A 195 -7.10 10.13 5.75
C ALA A 195 -7.74 10.17 4.36
N LYS A 196 -7.65 11.32 3.67
CA LYS A 196 -8.14 11.44 2.28
C LYS A 196 -7.34 10.58 1.31
N LEU A 197 -6.00 10.59 1.41
CA LEU A 197 -5.13 9.75 0.57
C LEU A 197 -5.36 8.26 0.81
N TYR A 198 -5.73 7.87 2.03
CA TYR A 198 -6.08 6.49 2.36
C TYR A 198 -7.32 5.98 1.60
N ALA A 199 -8.20 6.85 1.09
CA ALA A 199 -9.27 6.42 0.20
C ALA A 199 -8.70 5.77 -1.08
N LEU A 200 -7.63 6.35 -1.65
CA LEU A 200 -6.93 5.78 -2.80
C LEU A 200 -6.13 4.54 -2.42
N VAL A 201 -5.46 4.53 -1.25
CA VAL A 201 -4.74 3.35 -0.73
C VAL A 201 -5.69 2.17 -0.62
N VAL A 202 -6.84 2.34 0.05
CA VAL A 202 -7.83 1.29 0.25
C VAL A 202 -8.38 0.79 -1.09
N ALA A 203 -8.67 1.69 -2.03
CA ALA A 203 -9.12 1.29 -3.36
C ALA A 203 -8.07 0.43 -4.09
N LEU A 204 -6.79 0.83 -4.07
CA LEU A 204 -5.71 0.07 -4.69
C LEU A 204 -5.51 -1.29 -4.00
N LEU A 205 -5.51 -1.33 -2.66
CA LEU A 205 -5.34 -2.59 -1.91
C LEU A 205 -6.52 -3.54 -2.10
N ILE A 206 -7.76 -3.05 -2.24
CA ILE A 206 -8.90 -3.92 -2.56
C ILE A 206 -8.71 -4.55 -3.94
N ILE A 207 -8.30 -3.76 -4.94
CA ILE A 207 -8.06 -4.27 -6.30
C ILE A 207 -6.93 -5.30 -6.28
N GLY A 208 -5.82 -4.98 -5.60
CA GLY A 208 -4.67 -5.87 -5.44
C GLY A 208 -5.03 -7.18 -4.75
N ALA A 209 -5.71 -7.11 -3.60
CA ALA A 209 -6.07 -8.29 -2.83
C ALA A 209 -7.06 -9.21 -3.56
N LEU A 210 -8.04 -8.64 -4.29
CA LEU A 210 -8.95 -9.45 -5.12
C LEU A 210 -8.21 -10.11 -6.28
N TYR A 211 -7.37 -9.37 -6.99
CA TYR A 211 -6.59 -9.91 -8.09
C TYR A 211 -5.65 -11.02 -7.61
N GLU A 212 -4.95 -10.80 -6.50
CA GLU A 212 -4.06 -11.79 -5.90
C GLU A 212 -4.81 -13.04 -5.44
N ALA A 213 -5.92 -12.88 -4.71
CA ALA A 213 -6.72 -14.01 -4.25
C ALA A 213 -7.19 -14.88 -5.42
N ILE A 214 -7.71 -14.27 -6.49
CA ILE A 214 -8.17 -15.00 -7.68
C ILE A 214 -6.99 -15.69 -8.37
N THR A 215 -5.91 -14.97 -8.65
CA THR A 215 -4.81 -15.51 -9.44
C THR A 215 -4.03 -16.57 -8.69
N VAL A 216 -3.78 -16.40 -7.39
CA VAL A 216 -3.10 -17.42 -6.59
C VAL A 216 -3.95 -18.68 -6.50
N ILE A 217 -5.25 -18.57 -6.17
CA ILE A 217 -6.11 -19.74 -5.97
C ILE A 217 -6.39 -20.52 -7.26
N PHE A 218 -6.53 -19.83 -8.40
CA PHE A 218 -6.92 -20.50 -9.65
C PHE A 218 -5.78 -20.77 -10.62
N LEU A 219 -4.62 -20.11 -10.47
CA LEU A 219 -3.50 -20.25 -11.41
C LEU A 219 -2.22 -20.79 -10.78
N ILE A 220 -2.03 -20.66 -9.46
CA ILE A 220 -0.76 -20.99 -8.79
C ILE A 220 -0.91 -22.15 -7.78
N ALA A 221 -1.98 -22.13 -6.97
CA ALA A 221 -2.32 -23.15 -5.97
C ALA A 221 -3.02 -24.35 -6.61
#